data_AF-A0A7X2MQC9-F1
#
_entry.id   AF-A0A7X2MQC9-F1
#
_cell.length_a   1.000
_cell.length_b   1.000
_cell.length_c   1.000
_cell.angle_alpha   90.00
_cell.angle_beta   90.00
_cell.angle_gamma   90.00
#
_symmetry.space_group_name_H-M   'P 1'
#
loop_
_entity.id
_entity.type
_entity.pdbx_description
1 polymer ?
#
loop_
_entity_poly.entity_id
_entity_poly.type
_entity_poly.pdbx_seq_one_letter_code
_entity_poly.pdbx_strand_id
1 'polypeptide(L)' 'VGAANGRNPLSIVAPCHRVIGANGKLTGFAGGLDIKAFLLALEAPQKPLVLADETQPGRVGAVMQTE' A
#
# COMPACT_ATOMS: atom_id res chain seq x y z
N VAL A 1 14.23 18.03 -6.48
CA VAL A 1 13.01 17.27 -6.12
C VAL A 1 13.22 16.34 -4.91
N GLY A 2 14.19 15.42 -4.93
CA GLY A 2 14.37 14.43 -3.86
C GLY A 2 14.51 14.99 -2.42
N ALA A 3 15.36 16.00 -2.22
CA ALA A 3 15.54 16.62 -0.90
C ALA A 3 14.29 17.40 -0.41
N ALA A 4 13.49 17.94 -1.34
CA ALA A 4 12.24 18.61 -1.01
C ALA A 4 11.16 17.59 -0.59
N ASN A 5 11.08 16.45 -1.28
CA ASN A 5 10.16 15.36 -0.93
C ASN A 5 10.49 14.75 0.43
N GLY A 6 11.77 14.60 0.76
CA GLY A 6 12.21 14.09 2.06
C GLY A 6 11.91 15.01 3.24
N ARG A 7 11.48 16.25 3.01
CA ARG A 7 11.13 17.25 4.03
C ARG A 7 9.63 17.58 4.08
N ASN A 8 8.80 16.86 3.32
CA ASN A 8 7.37 17.15 3.24
C ASN A 8 6.63 16.71 4.52
N PRO A 9 6.09 17.65 5.32
CA PRO A 9 5.35 17.31 6.55
C PRO A 9 3.98 16.68 6.26
N LEU A 10 3.47 16.79 5.04
CA LEU A 10 2.18 16.23 4.60
C LEU A 10 2.41 15.01 3.68
N SER A 11 3.16 14.03 4.18
CA SER A 11 3.72 12.92 3.38
C SER A 11 2.71 11.95 2.76
N ILE A 12 1.45 11.97 3.22
CA ILE A 12 0.37 11.09 2.74
C ILE A 12 -0.53 11.83 1.72
N VAL A 13 -0.96 13.06 2.04
CA VAL A 13 -1.86 13.86 1.18
C VAL A 13 -1.16 14.30 -0.10
N ALA A 14 0.08 14.77 0.02
CA ALA A 14 0.95 14.92 -1.13
C ALA A 14 1.67 13.56 -1.30
N PRO A 15 1.43 12.80 -2.40
CA PRO A 15 1.84 11.40 -2.55
C PRO A 15 3.34 11.27 -2.87
N CYS A 16 4.18 11.86 -2.03
CA CYS A 16 5.62 11.94 -2.20
C CYS A 16 6.32 10.58 -2.04
N HIS A 17 5.66 9.59 -1.42
CA HIS A 17 6.06 8.19 -1.44
C HIS A 17 6.06 7.58 -2.85
N ARG A 18 5.35 8.16 -3.83
CA ARG A 18 5.35 7.70 -5.23
C ARG A 18 6.59 8.13 -6.04
N VAL A 19 7.42 9.03 -5.52
CA VAL A 19 8.64 9.47 -6.24
C VAL A 19 9.78 8.50 -6.00
N ILE A 20 10.24 7.83 -7.07
CA ILE A 20 11.29 6.81 -7.02
C ILE A 20 12.57 7.35 -7.66
N GLY A 21 13.74 6.92 -7.15
CA GLY A 21 15.02 7.27 -7.76
C GLY A 21 15.11 6.71 -9.18
N ALA A 22 15.86 7.38 -10.07
CA ALA A 22 16.03 6.93 -11.46
C ALA A 22 16.67 5.53 -11.59
N ASN A 23 17.35 5.07 -10.53
CA ASN A 23 17.91 3.72 -10.41
C ASN A 23 16.91 2.68 -9.85
N GLY A 24 15.64 3.04 -9.70
CA GLY A 24 14.60 2.19 -9.13
C GLY A 24 14.62 2.05 -7.60
N LYS A 25 15.54 2.73 -6.90
CA LYS A 25 15.66 2.61 -5.44
C LYS A 25 14.74 3.59 -4.70
N LEU A 26 14.21 3.14 -3.56
CA LEU A 26 13.52 4.01 -2.62
C LEU A 26 14.52 4.96 -1.98
N THR A 27 14.28 6.26 -2.13
CA THR A 27 15.10 7.33 -1.54
C THR A 27 14.18 8.46 -1.08
N GLY A 28 14.68 9.30 -0.15
CA GLY A 28 14.05 10.57 0.22
C GLY A 28 12.57 10.48 0.64
N PHE A 29 12.32 10.23 1.92
CA PHE A 29 10.98 10.26 2.50
C PHE A 29 11.03 10.68 3.96
N ALA A 30 10.20 11.65 4.36
CA ALA A 30 10.23 12.22 5.70
C ALA A 30 9.89 11.19 6.79
N GLY A 31 8.97 10.26 6.50
CA GLY A 31 8.59 9.17 7.42
C GLY A 31 9.53 7.96 7.42
N GLY A 32 10.66 7.99 6.72
CA GLY A 32 11.55 6.83 6.58
C GLY A 32 11.15 5.84 5.48
N LEU A 33 12.11 5.05 5.01
CA LEU A 33 11.93 4.20 3.83
C LEU A 33 10.96 3.04 4.06
N ASP A 34 10.85 2.54 5.29
CA ASP A 34 9.94 1.45 5.62
C ASP A 34 8.47 1.87 5.45
N ILE A 35 8.13 3.06 5.93
CA ILE A 35 6.79 3.64 5.75
C ILE A 35 6.52 3.89 4.26
N LYS A 36 7.51 4.38 3.52
CA LYS A 36 7.38 4.57 2.06
C LYS A 36 7.10 3.26 1.33
N ALA A 37 7.81 2.19 1.67
CA ALA A 37 7.58 0.87 1.12
C ALA A 37 6.18 0.33 1.46
N PHE A 38 5.77 0.50 2.72
CA PHE A 38 4.44 0.11 3.20
C PHE A 38 3.32 0.85 2.45
N LEU A 39 3.41 2.17 2.28
CA LEU A 39 2.41 2.96 1.55
C LEU A 39 2.31 2.54 0.08
N LEU A 40 3.44 2.26 -0.57
CA LEU A 40 3.45 1.73 -1.94
C LEU A 40 2.77 0.35 -2.03
N ALA A 41 2.97 -0.51 -1.03
CA ALA A 41 2.31 -1.81 -0.97
C ALA A 41 0.80 -1.70 -0.72
N LEU A 42 0.37 -0.72 0.09
CA LEU A 42 -1.05 -0.43 0.30
C LEU A 42 -1.75 0.07 -0.97
N GLU A 43 -1.07 0.85 -1.79
CA GLU A 43 -1.58 1.33 -3.08
C GLU A 43 -1.57 0.24 -4.17
N ALA A 44 -0.91 -0.89 -3.93
CA ALA A 44 -0.98 -2.03 -4.84
C ALA A 44 -2.45 -2.48 -4.96
N PRO A 45 -2.87 -2.95 -6.16
CA PRO A 45 -4.24 -3.37 -6.40
C PRO A 45 -4.74 -4.33 -5.31
N GLN A 46 -5.62 -3.83 -4.45
CA GLN A 46 -6.25 -4.66 -3.44
C GLN A 46 -7.35 -5.47 -4.10
N LYS A 47 -7.52 -6.72 -3.67
CA LYS A 47 -8.70 -7.50 -4.04
C LYS A 47 -9.93 -6.70 -3.59
N PRO A 48 -10.93 -6.48 -4.46
CA PRO A 48 -12.13 -5.75 -4.07
C PRO A 48 -12.70 -6.34 -2.79
N LEU A 49 -12.87 -5.50 -1.78
CA LEU A 49 -13.61 -5.88 -0.59
C LEU A 49 -15.07 -6.01 -1.03
N VAL A 50 -15.49 -7.25 -1.27
CA VAL A 50 -16.91 -7.56 -1.37
C VAL A 50 -17.44 -7.35 0.04
N LEU A 51 -18.20 -6.26 0.22
CA LEU A 51 -19.02 -6.09 1.42
C LEU A 51 -19.87 -7.35 1.50
N ALA A 52 -19.75 -8.08 2.62
CA ALA A 52 -20.63 -9.20 2.88
C ALA A 52 -22.05 -8.64 2.93
N ASP A 53 -22.75 -8.73 1.80
CA ASP A 53 -24.19 -8.60 1.78
C ASP A 53 -24.73 -9.71 2.70
N GLU A 54 -25.59 -9.37 3.65
CA GLU A 54 -26.20 -10.31 4.60
C GLU A 54 -27.12 -11.34 3.94
N THR A 55 -27.07 -11.50 2.61
CA THR A 55 -27.81 -12.51 1.87
C THR A 55 -26.86 -13.47 1.14
N GLN A 56 -26.12 -14.29 1.90
CA GLN A 56 -25.62 -15.57 1.38
C GLN A 56 -26.36 -16.73 2.04
N PRO A 57 -27.45 -17.24 1.44
CA PRO A 57 -27.95 -18.55 1.80
C PRO A 57 -26.95 -19.59 1.27
N GLY A 58 -26.13 -20.15 2.15
CA GLY A 58 -25.57 -21.49 1.94
C GLY A 58 -24.07 -21.64 1.67
N ARG A 59 -23.18 -20.70 2.01
CA ARG A 59 -21.73 -20.97 1.92
C ARG A 59 -21.18 -21.67 3.17
N VAL A 60 -21.61 -22.92 3.34
CA VAL A 60 -20.91 -23.91 4.18
C VAL A 60 -19.75 -24.49 3.37
N GLY A 61 -18.54 -24.50 3.96
CA GLY A 61 -17.36 -25.20 3.44
C GLY A 61 -16.42 -24.31 2.59
N ALA A 62 -15.10 -24.37 2.70
CA ALA A 62 -14.27 -25.48 3.14
C ALA A 62 -13.02 -25.00 3.88
N VAL A 63 -12.76 -25.67 5.01
CA VAL A 63 -11.44 -25.91 5.57
C VAL A 63 -10.63 -26.75 4.57
N MET A 64 -9.30 -26.56 4.58
CA MET A 64 -8.28 -27.46 4.03
C MET A 64 -7.87 -27.27 2.56
N GLN A 65 -6.65 -26.76 2.35
CA GLN A 65 -5.70 -27.32 1.38
C GLN A 65 -4.32 -27.33 2.02
N THR A 66 -3.98 -28.48 2.61
CA THR A 66 -2.61 -28.97 2.72
C THR A 66 -2.27 -29.61 1.39
N GLU A 67 -1.19 -29.17 0.77
CA GLU A 67 -0.28 -30.06 0.06
C GLU A 67 0.98 -30.19 0.92
#